data_AF-A0A8S8XW82-F1
#
_entry.id   AF-A0A8S8XW82-F1
#
_cell.length_a   1.000
_cell.length_b   1.000
_cell.length_c   1.000
_cell.angle_alpha   90.00
_cell.angle_beta   90.00
_cell.angle_gamma   90.00
#
_symmetry.space_group_name_H-M   'P 1'
#
loop_
_entity.id
_entity.type
_entity.pdbx_description
1 polymer ?
#
loop_
_entity_poly.entity_id
_entity_poly.type
_entity_poly.pdbx_seq_one_letter_code
_entity_poly.pdbx_strand_id
1 'polypeptide(L)' 'MAERLFPTEDPVREAVLQWTVNRDAADVRRLLTWLPEARSSKEREVLMLRVRGLLDELTEALDALEAMR' A
#
# COMPACT_ATOMS: atom_id res chain seq x y z
N MET A 1 -0.79 23.97 5.58
CA MET A 1 0.11 22.84 5.91
C MET A 1 0.78 23.20 7.22
N ALA A 2 0.34 22.62 8.33
CA ALA A 2 1.00 22.81 9.62
C ALA A 2 2.24 21.92 9.64
N GLU A 3 3.42 22.52 9.66
CA GLU A 3 4.67 21.81 9.96
C GLU A 3 4.54 21.20 11.35
N ARG A 4 4.65 19.87 11.43
CA ARG A 4 4.55 19.14 12.68
C ARG A 4 5.76 19.53 13.53
N LEU A 5 5.51 20.26 14.62
CA LEU A 5 6.51 20.83 15.51
C LEU A 5 7.26 19.79 16.38
N PHE A 6 6.87 18.52 16.31
CA PHE A 6 7.60 17.41 16.93
C PHE A 6 7.73 16.24 15.94
N PRO A 7 8.95 15.72 15.72
CA PRO A 7 9.11 14.46 14.99
C PRO A 7 8.38 13.36 15.76
N THR A 8 7.73 12.45 15.04
CA THR A 8 7.23 11.19 15.62
C THR A 8 8.37 10.51 16.38
N GLU A 9 8.07 9.77 17.45
CA GLU A 9 9.11 9.09 18.26
C GLU A 9 10.03 8.18 17.41
N ASP A 10 9.52 7.71 16.27
CA ASP A 10 10.28 7.00 15.25
C ASP A 10 10.00 7.59 13.84
N PRO A 11 10.78 8.61 13.40
CA PRO A 11 10.56 9.28 12.12
C PRO A 11 10.95 8.41 10.92
N VAL A 12 11.85 7.45 11.11
CA VAL A 12 12.24 6.50 10.05
C VAL A 12 11.09 5.55 9.78
N ARG A 13 10.49 4.98 10.84
CA ARG A 13 9.33 4.11 10.70
C ARG A 13 8.16 4.82 10.04
N GLU A 14 7.88 6.05 10.43
CA GLU A 14 6.82 6.83 9.78
C GLU A 14 7.10 7.03 8.28
N ALA A 15 8.33 7.39 7.91
CA ALA A 15 8.72 7.55 6.51
C ALA A 15 8.59 6.25 5.70
N VAL A 16 8.96 5.11 6.30
CA VAL A 16 8.79 3.79 5.68
C VAL A 16 7.31 3.46 5.48
N LEU A 17 6.46 3.67 6.49
CA LEU A 17 5.03 3.41 6.38
C LEU A 17 4.39 4.31 5.29
N GLN A 18 4.75 5.59 5.25
CA GLN A 18 4.28 6.51 4.22
C GLN A 18 4.74 6.09 2.82
N TRP A 19 5.97 5.59 2.69
CA TRP A 19 6.47 5.02 1.45
C TRP A 19 5.70 3.76 1.05
N THR A 20 5.43 2.85 1.99
CA THR A 20 4.67 1.61 1.76
C THR A 20 3.28 1.90 1.21
N VAL A 21 2.54 2.81 1.87
CA VAL A 21 1.20 3.25 1.39
C VAL A 21 1.27 3.74 -0.06
N ASN A 22 2.26 4.58 -0.39
CA ASN A 22 2.41 5.14 -1.73
C ASN A 22 2.79 4.08 -2.77
N ARG A 23 3.70 3.16 -2.42
CA ARG A 23 4.13 2.04 -3.27
C ARG A 23 2.97 1.12 -3.56
N ASP A 24 2.26 0.67 -2.53
CA ASP A 24 1.20 -0.34 -2.66
C ASP A 24 0.00 0.19 -3.42
N ALA A 25 -0.40 1.44 -3.19
CA ALA A 25 -1.45 2.08 -3.97
C ALA A 25 -1.07 2.18 -5.47
N ALA A 26 0.19 2.48 -5.78
CA ALA A 26 0.67 2.54 -7.16
C ALA A 26 0.73 1.15 -7.82
N ASP A 27 1.17 0.13 -7.08
CA ASP A 27 1.27 -1.24 -7.55
C ASP A 27 -0.10 -1.89 -7.73
N VAL A 28 -1.04 -1.70 -6.80
CA VAL A 28 -2.45 -2.13 -6.95
C VAL A 28 -3.04 -1.52 -8.20
N ARG A 29 -2.87 -0.21 -8.41
CA ARG A 29 -3.37 0.46 -9.63
C ARG A 29 -2.81 -0.19 -10.90
N ARG A 30 -1.51 -0.50 -10.92
CA ARG A 30 -0.85 -1.16 -12.07
C ARG A 30 -1.34 -2.60 -12.28
N LEU A 31 -1.50 -3.38 -11.22
CA LEU A 31 -2.00 -4.75 -11.34
C LEU A 31 -3.43 -4.79 -11.89
N LEU A 32 -4.27 -3.84 -11.49
CA LEU A 32 -5.63 -3.72 -12.01
C LEU A 32 -5.68 -3.33 -13.49
N THR A 33 -4.66 -2.65 -14.04
CA THR A 33 -4.58 -2.43 -15.50
C THR A 33 -4.28 -3.70 -16.29
N TRP A 34 -3.57 -4.67 -15.70
CA TRP A 34 -3.24 -5.95 -16.34
C TRP A 34 -4.38 -6.99 -16.23
N LEU A 35 -5.31 -6.81 -15.30
CA LEU A 35 -6.44 -7.73 -15.09
C LEU A 35 -7.31 -7.95 -16.34
N PRO A 36 -7.70 -6.93 -17.12
CA PRO A 36 -8.43 -7.16 -18.39
C PRO A 36 -7.57 -7.81 -19.47
N GLU A 37 -6.25 -7.61 -19.45
CA GLU A 37 -5.30 -8.15 -20.43
C GLU A 37 -4.94 -9.63 -20.20
N ALA A 38 -5.27 -10.17 -19.03
CA ALA A 38 -5.02 -11.56 -18.67
C ALA A 38 -5.67 -12.55 -19.65
N ARG A 39 -4.91 -13.54 -20.10
CA ARG A 39 -5.29 -14.49 -21.14
C ARG A 39 -6.06 -15.70 -20.60
N SER A 40 -6.11 -15.86 -19.28
CA SER A 40 -6.85 -16.95 -18.63
C SER A 40 -7.46 -16.53 -17.29
N SER A 41 -8.45 -17.29 -16.83
CA SER A 41 -8.99 -17.13 -15.47
C SER A 41 -7.94 -17.39 -14.40
N LYS A 42 -6.97 -18.28 -14.66
CA LYS A 42 -5.87 -18.55 -13.74
C LYS A 42 -4.93 -17.35 -13.59
N GLU A 43 -4.59 -16.69 -14.70
CA GLU A 43 -3.80 -15.45 -14.67
C GLU A 43 -4.55 -14.34 -13.89
N ARG A 44 -5.86 -14.21 -14.09
CA ARG A 44 -6.70 -13.27 -13.31
C ARG A 44 -6.69 -13.58 -11.82
N GLU A 45 -6.81 -14.84 -11.44
CA GLU A 45 -6.78 -15.27 -10.03
C GLU A 45 -5.44 -14.91 -9.37
N VAL A 46 -4.31 -15.12 -10.05
CA VAL A 46 -2.99 -14.75 -9.55
C VAL A 46 -2.85 -13.24 -9.37
N LEU A 47 -3.31 -12.44 -10.35
CA LEU A 47 -3.32 -10.98 -10.22
C LEU A 47 -4.17 -10.53 -9.04
N MET A 48 -5.36 -11.10 -8.86
CA MET A 48 -6.25 -10.78 -7.75
C MET A 48 -5.66 -11.18 -6.39
N LEU A 49 -4.98 -12.32 -6.30
CA LEU A 49 -4.28 -12.74 -5.08
C LEU A 49 -3.18 -11.73 -4.71
N ARG A 50 -2.44 -11.24 -5.72
CA ARG A 50 -1.41 -10.22 -5.49
C ARG A 50 -2.01 -8.89 -5.05
N VAL A 51 -3.10 -8.46 -5.69
CA VAL A 51 -3.83 -7.25 -5.28
C VAL A 51 -4.33 -7.37 -3.85
N ARG A 52 -4.89 -8.52 -3.45
CA ARG A 52 -5.33 -8.75 -2.06
C ARG A 52 -4.20 -8.51 -1.06
N GLY A 53 -3.04 -9.14 -1.27
CA GLY A 53 -1.91 -9.00 -0.35
C GLY A 53 -1.39 -7.56 -0.24
N LEU A 54 -1.39 -6.79 -1.33
CA LEU A 54 -1.02 -5.37 -1.28
C LEU A 54 -2.05 -4.50 -0.57
N LEU A 55 -3.35 -4.85 -0.68
CA LEU A 55 -4.39 -4.15 0.07
C LEU A 55 -4.29 -4.43 1.56
N ASP A 56 -3.94 -5.67 1.94
CA ASP A 56 -3.70 -6.04 3.33
C ASP A 56 -2.49 -5.27 3.90
N GLU A 57 -1.35 -5.22 3.19
CA GLU A 57 -0.16 -4.43 3.57
C GLU A 57 -0.48 -2.92 3.68
N LEU A 58 -1.31 -2.40 2.76
CA LEU A 58 -1.76 -1.01 2.77
C LEU A 58 -2.61 -0.70 4.00
N THR A 59 -3.56 -1.57 4.36
CA THR A 59 -4.38 -1.40 5.56
C THR A 59 -3.52 -1.44 6.82
N GLU A 60 -2.63 -2.42 6.95
CA GLU A 60 -1.71 -2.51 8.08
C GLU A 60 -0.82 -1.26 8.21
N ALA A 61 -0.33 -0.72 7.09
CA ALA A 61 0.51 0.48 7.09
C ALA A 61 -0.28 1.74 7.51
N LEU A 62 -1.53 1.86 7.07
CA LEU A 62 -2.41 2.97 7.47
C LEU A 62 -2.77 2.89 8.96
N ASP A 63 -3.13 1.71 9.46
CA ASP A 63 -3.44 1.49 10.87
C ASP A 63 -2.22 1.83 11.75
N ALA A 64 -1.02 1.44 11.31
CA ALA A 64 0.22 1.77 12.01
C ALA A 64 0.52 3.28 12.00
N LEU A 65 0.24 4.00 10.90
CA LEU A 65 0.38 5.46 10.84
C LEU A 65 -0.64 6.16 11.74
N GLU A 66 -1.87 5.64 11.81
CA GLU A 66 -2.90 6.17 12.70
C GLU A 66 -2.52 5.99 14.17
N ALA A 67 -1.96 4.84 14.53
CA ALA A 67 -1.47 4.56 15.89
C ALA A 67 -0.27 5.43 16.32
N MET A 68 0.39 6.12 15.40
CA MET A 68 1.49 7.06 15.69
C MET A 68 1.00 8.50 15.96
N ARG A 69 -0.29 8.79 15.78
CA ARG A 69 -0.89 10.10 16.05
C ARG A 69 -1.38 10.23 17.48
#